data_AF-A0A1Q2Z0F7-F1
#
_entry.id   AF-A0A1Q2Z0F7-F1
#
_cell.length_a   1.000
_cell.length_b   1.000
_cell.length_c   1.000
_cell.angle_alpha   90.00
_cell.angle_beta   90.00
_cell.angle_gamma   90.00
#
_symmetry.space_group_name_H-M   'P 1'
#
loop_
_entity.id
_entity.type
_entity.pdbx_description
1 polymer ?
#
loop_
_entity_poly.entity_id
_entity_poly.type
_entity_poly.pdbx_seq_one_letter_code
_entity_poly.pdbx_strand_id
1 'polypeptide(L)'
;MSVAAWSGSLLAWERELATLKDRLGLAVRRRELRESIGHYLDGLLSGLERKTGWLLAERAGEARPHRLQAVLGRGRWDAEAARDLVRAYAVEALAAVS
;
A
#
# COMPACT_ATOMS: atom_id res chain seq x y z
N MET A 1 0.77 16.69 -27.88
CA MET A 1 0.04 16.80 -26.60
C MET A 1 0.27 15.51 -25.81
N SER A 2 0.75 15.58 -24.57
CA SER A 2 1.17 14.41 -23.76
C SER A 2 0.04 13.92 -22.86
N VAL A 3 -0.07 12.60 -22.68
CA VAL A 3 -1.03 11.89 -21.80
C VAL A 3 -1.04 12.43 -20.36
N ALA A 4 0.07 13.04 -19.92
CA ALA A 4 0.18 13.70 -18.62
C ALA A 4 -0.80 14.88 -18.44
N ALA A 5 -1.15 15.59 -19.51
CA ALA A 5 -2.03 16.76 -19.47
C ALA A 5 -3.52 16.41 -19.30
N TRP A 6 -3.92 15.16 -19.56
CA TRP A 6 -5.29 14.67 -19.31
C TRP A 6 -5.46 14.00 -17.94
N SER A 7 -4.37 13.70 -17.23
CA SER A 7 -4.40 12.72 -16.13
C SER A 7 -4.03 13.25 -14.75
N GLY A 8 -3.46 14.45 -14.59
CA GLY A 8 -2.92 14.89 -13.28
C GLY A 8 -1.91 13.89 -12.68
N SER A 9 -1.23 13.13 -13.54
CA SER A 9 -0.99 11.68 -13.34
C SER A 9 0.02 11.24 -12.28
N LEU A 10 0.93 12.09 -11.80
CA LEU A 10 1.93 11.66 -10.81
C LEU A 10 1.63 12.17 -9.40
N LEU A 11 1.37 13.47 -9.25
CA LEU A 11 0.98 14.04 -7.96
C LEU A 11 -0.42 13.59 -7.51
N ALA A 12 -1.36 13.37 -8.44
CA ALA A 12 -2.64 12.75 -8.09
C ALA A 12 -2.43 11.28 -7.72
N TRP A 13 -1.62 10.53 -8.49
CA TRP A 13 -1.32 9.13 -8.20
C TRP A 13 -0.66 8.93 -6.84
N GLU A 14 0.37 9.69 -6.49
CA GLU A 14 1.07 9.57 -5.20
C GLU A 14 0.11 9.85 -4.03
N ARG A 15 -0.77 10.85 -4.17
CA ARG A 15 -1.77 11.21 -3.16
C ARG A 15 -2.88 10.15 -3.03
N GLU A 16 -3.35 9.61 -4.16
CA GLU A 16 -4.33 8.52 -4.18
C GLU A 16 -3.75 7.25 -3.56
N LEU A 17 -2.49 6.92 -3.89
CA LEU A 17 -1.78 5.80 -3.30
C LEU A 17 -1.57 5.99 -1.79
N ALA A 18 -1.24 7.21 -1.33
CA ALA A 18 -1.14 7.51 0.09
C ALA A 18 -2.48 7.32 0.81
N THR A 19 -3.57 7.82 0.23
CA THR A 19 -4.93 7.63 0.75
C THR A 19 -5.30 6.14 0.85
N LEU A 20 -4.98 5.35 -0.17
CA LEU A 20 -5.22 3.92 -0.18
C LEU A 20 -4.40 3.19 0.90
N LYS A 21 -3.13 3.56 1.09
CA LYS A 21 -2.26 3.01 2.15
C LYS A 21 -2.82 3.31 3.55
N ASP A 22 -3.31 4.52 3.78
CA ASP A 22 -3.90 4.90 5.07
C ASP A 22 -5.16 4.07 5.36
N ARG A 23 -6.03 3.89 4.36
CA ARG A 23 -7.20 3.01 4.46
C ARG A 23 -6.79 1.57 4.74
N LEU A 24 -5.83 1.03 4.00
CA LEU A 24 -5.31 -0.33 4.21
C LEU A 24 -4.64 -0.50 5.59
N GLY A 25 -4.07 0.55 6.16
CA GLY A 25 -3.56 0.56 7.53
C GLY A 25 -4.63 0.22 8.58
N LEU A 26 -5.92 0.41 8.29
CA LEU A 26 -7.03 0.03 9.17
C LEU A 26 -7.20 -1.49 9.29
N ALA A 27 -6.76 -2.26 8.30
CA ALA A 27 -6.75 -3.72 8.36
C ALA A 27 -5.67 -4.28 9.30
N VAL A 28 -4.81 -3.42 9.85
CA VAL A 28 -3.70 -3.81 10.73
C VAL A 28 -4.06 -3.47 12.19
N ARG A 29 -4.00 -4.48 13.06
CA ARG A 29 -4.41 -4.34 14.47
C ARG A 29 -3.48 -3.44 15.29
N ARG A 30 -2.18 -3.44 14.94
CA ARG A 30 -1.13 -2.71 15.66
C ARG A 30 -0.78 -1.42 14.92
N ARG A 31 -0.86 -0.27 15.60
CA ARG A 31 -0.63 1.05 14.99
C ARG A 31 0.78 1.17 14.41
N GLU A 32 1.77 0.63 15.10
CA GLU A 32 3.18 0.56 14.70
C GLU A 32 3.43 -0.27 13.43
N LEU A 33 2.47 -1.08 12.99
CA LEU A 33 2.56 -1.86 11.75
C LEU A 33 1.88 -1.18 10.56
N ARG A 34 1.19 -0.05 10.76
CA ARG A 34 0.51 0.70 9.69
C ARG A 34 1.50 1.33 8.71
N GLU A 35 2.59 1.90 9.24
CA GLU A 35 3.68 2.41 8.40
C GLU A 35 4.35 1.25 7.63
N SER A 36 4.54 0.11 8.29
CA SER A 36 5.16 -1.08 7.67
C SER A 36 4.32 -1.66 6.52
N ILE A 37 2.99 -1.63 6.59
CA ILE A 37 2.15 -2.10 5.46
C ILE A 37 2.20 -1.13 4.28
N GLY A 38 2.31 0.18 4.53
CA GLY A 38 2.54 1.19 3.49
C GLY A 38 3.84 0.94 2.72
N HIS A 39 4.94 0.71 3.44
CA HIS A 39 6.24 0.37 2.84
C HIS A 39 6.23 -0.98 2.12
N TYR A 40 5.48 -1.95 2.64
CA TYR A 40 5.29 -3.23 1.95
C TYR A 40 4.58 -3.04 0.60
N LEU A 41 3.54 -2.20 0.55
CA LEU A 41 2.84 -1.85 -0.69
C LEU A 41 3.75 -1.11 -1.67
N ASP A 42 4.59 -0.19 -1.20
CA ASP A 42 5.61 0.47 -2.04
C ASP A 42 6.55 -0.52 -2.69
N GLY A 43 7.03 -1.48 -1.90
CA GLY A 43 7.86 -2.54 -2.42
C GLY A 43 7.11 -3.44 -3.43
N LEU A 44 5.84 -3.76 -3.18
CA LEU A 44 5.03 -4.55 -4.11
C LEU A 44 4.77 -3.83 -5.44
N LEU A 45 4.58 -2.51 -5.41
CA LEU A 45 4.33 -1.70 -6.60
C LEU A 45 5.62 -1.26 -7.31
N SER A 46 6.76 -1.45 -6.66
CA SER A 46 8.06 -1.19 -7.27
C SER A 46 8.36 -2.17 -8.43
N GLY A 47 9.19 -1.73 -9.36
CA GLY A 47 9.69 -2.52 -10.49
C GLY A 47 10.71 -3.61 -10.12
N LEU A 48 10.75 -4.07 -8.87
CA LEU A 48 11.68 -5.10 -8.42
C LEU A 48 11.33 -6.46 -9.04
N GLU A 49 12.32 -7.11 -9.65
CA GLU A 49 12.17 -8.44 -10.24
C GLU A 49 11.83 -9.52 -9.20
N ARG A 50 12.33 -9.38 -7.96
CA ARG A 50 12.05 -10.29 -6.85
C ARG A 50 11.50 -9.52 -5.66
N LYS A 51 10.29 -9.88 -5.24
CA LYS A 51 9.56 -9.21 -4.15
C LYS A 51 9.57 -10.08 -2.88
N THR A 52 10.77 -10.38 -2.37
CA THR A 52 10.90 -11.12 -1.10
C THR A 52 10.68 -10.17 0.08
N GLY A 53 10.03 -10.64 1.15
CA GLY A 53 9.75 -9.80 2.33
C GLY A 53 11.02 -9.17 2.96
N TRP A 54 12.19 -9.78 2.76
CA TRP A 54 13.48 -9.24 3.19
C TRP A 54 13.94 -8.05 2.33
N LEU A 55 13.91 -8.18 1.00
CA LEU A 55 14.32 -7.09 0.09
C LEU A 55 13.41 -5.87 0.21
N LEU A 56 12.11 -6.10 0.41
CA LEU A 56 11.13 -5.02 0.61
C LEU A 56 11.39 -4.28 1.94
N ALA A 57 11.86 -5.00 2.98
CA ALA A 57 12.17 -4.41 4.27
C ALA A 57 13.43 -3.54 4.26
N GLU A 58 14.47 -3.97 3.55
CA GLU A 58 15.70 -3.18 3.39
C GLU A 58 15.46 -1.89 2.61
N ARG A 59 14.65 -1.96 1.54
CA ARG A 59 14.35 -0.79 0.70
C ARG A 59 13.45 0.24 1.39
N ALA A 60 12.66 -0.18 2.35
CA ALA A 60 11.84 0.71 3.18
C ALA A 60 12.67 1.64 4.09
N GLY A 61 14.00 1.49 4.14
CA GLY A 61 14.88 2.26 5.04
C GLY A 61 14.66 1.94 6.51
N GLU A 62 13.94 0.86 6.82
CA GLU A 62 13.68 0.49 8.20
C GLU A 62 14.95 -0.09 8.82
N ALA A 63 15.42 0.55 9.90
CA ALA A 63 16.61 0.12 10.64
C ALA A 63 16.48 -1.30 11.22
N ARG A 64 15.28 -1.87 11.17
CA ARG A 64 14.90 -3.17 11.73
C ARG A 64 14.05 -3.98 10.73
N PRO A 65 14.68 -4.85 9.91
CA PRO A 65 14.01 -5.67 8.88
C PRO A 65 12.85 -6.54 9.40
N HIS A 66 12.82 -6.81 10.70
CA HIS A 66 11.81 -7.63 11.37
C HIS A 66 10.41 -6.99 11.41
N ARG A 67 10.27 -5.68 11.20
CA ARG A 67 8.97 -4.99 11.23
C ARG A 67 8.12 -5.25 9.99
N LEU A 68 8.72 -5.24 8.80
CA LEU A 68 8.02 -5.64 7.57
C LEU A 68 7.72 -7.15 7.54
N GLN A 69 8.64 -7.99 8.01
CA GLN A 69 8.36 -9.42 8.19
C GLN A 69 7.23 -9.66 9.19
N ALA A 70 7.13 -8.82 10.24
CA ALA A 70 6.04 -8.90 11.20
C ALA A 70 4.68 -8.61 10.56
N VAL A 71 4.57 -7.70 9.59
CA VAL A 71 3.31 -7.46 8.84
C VAL A 71 2.82 -8.75 8.17
N LEU A 72 3.75 -9.55 7.63
CA LEU A 72 3.43 -10.81 6.95
C LEU A 72 3.22 -12.01 7.89
N GLY A 73 3.46 -11.83 9.21
CA GLY A 73 3.23 -12.86 10.21
C GLY A 73 1.74 -13.16 10.41
N ARG A 74 1.41 -14.42 10.71
CA ARG A 74 0.02 -14.84 10.97
C ARG A 74 -0.65 -13.95 12.04
N GLY A 75 -1.87 -13.51 11.78
CA GLY A 75 -2.74 -12.79 12.73
C GLY A 75 -2.43 -11.30 12.95
N ARG A 76 -1.54 -10.69 12.15
CA ARG A 76 -1.15 -9.28 12.31
C ARG A 76 -2.02 -8.30 11.51
N TRP A 77 -2.58 -8.78 10.41
CA TRP A 77 -3.48 -8.04 9.53
C TRP A 77 -4.66 -8.91 9.16
N ASP A 78 -5.78 -8.24 8.88
CA ASP A 78 -7.04 -8.85 8.50
C ASP A 78 -7.19 -8.80 6.97
N ALA A 79 -7.05 -9.95 6.33
CA ALA A 79 -7.09 -10.06 4.87
C ALA A 79 -8.50 -9.78 4.30
N GLU A 80 -9.54 -10.12 5.05
CA GLU A 80 -10.93 -9.90 4.66
C GLU A 80 -11.25 -8.41 4.73
N ALA A 81 -10.88 -7.76 5.83
CA ALA A 81 -11.00 -6.31 5.96
C ALA A 81 -10.20 -5.56 4.89
N ALA A 82 -8.96 -5.99 4.60
CA ALA A 82 -8.15 -5.39 3.54
C ALA A 82 -8.80 -5.51 2.16
N ARG A 83 -9.36 -6.69 1.82
CA ARG A 83 -10.08 -6.91 0.56
C ARG A 83 -11.28 -5.97 0.46
N ASP A 84 -12.08 -5.88 1.52
CA ASP A 84 -13.32 -5.10 1.52
C ASP A 84 -13.02 -3.60 1.42
N LEU A 85 -11.95 -3.12 2.07
CA LEU A 85 -11.46 -1.74 1.93
C LEU A 85 -11.00 -1.41 0.51
N VAL A 86 -10.24 -2.30 -0.14
CA VAL A 86 -9.81 -2.09 -1.54
C VAL A 86 -10.99 -2.09 -2.49
N ARG A 87 -11.95 -2.99 -2.28
CA ARG A 87 -13.18 -3.05 -3.08
C ARG A 87 -13.98 -1.75 -2.94
N ALA A 88 -14.17 -1.25 -1.72
CA ALA A 88 -14.87 0.01 -1.48
C ALA A 88 -14.18 1.19 -2.18
N TYR A 89 -12.85 1.30 -2.03
CA TYR A 89 -12.05 2.32 -2.73
C TYR A 89 -12.23 2.26 -4.25
N ALA A 90 -12.17 1.06 -4.84
CA ALA A 90 -12.34 0.89 -6.28
C ALA A 90 -13.75 1.26 -6.75
N VAL A 91 -14.79 0.89 -6.00
CA VAL A 91 -16.18 1.26 -6.33
C VAL A 91 -16.39 2.76 -6.24
N GLU A 92 -15.90 3.41 -5.18
CA GLU A 92 -15.95 4.87 -5.03
C GLU A 92 -15.28 5.58 -6.21
N ALA A 93 -14.07 5.13 -6.59
CA ALA A 93 -13.31 5.71 -7.69
C ALA A 93 -14.02 5.52 -9.05
N LEU A 94 -14.63 4.35 -9.30
CA LEU A 94 -15.35 4.09 -10.54
C LEU A 94 -16.67 4.85 -10.63
N ALA A 95 -17.38 5.02 -9.50
CA ALA A 95 -18.62 5.80 -9.43
C ALA A 95 -18.38 7.31 -9.55
N ALA A 96 -17.21 7.81 -9.17
CA ALA A 96 -16.85 9.22 -9.32
C ALA A 96 -16.56 9.63 -10.78
N VAL A 97 -16.40 8.66 -11.69
CA VAL A 97 -16.09 8.87 -13.11
C VAL A 97 -17.33 8.65 -14.01
N SER A 98 -18.44 8.18 -13.44
CA SER A 98 -19.74 8.00 -14.12
C SER A 98 -20.67 9.19 -13.92
#